data_AF-A0A177LM39-F1
#
_entry.id   AF-A0A177LM39-F1
#
_cell.length_a   1.000
_cell.length_b   1.000
_cell.length_c   1.000
_cell.angle_alpha   90.00
_cell.angle_beta   90.00
_cell.angle_gamma   90.00
#
_symmetry.space_group_name_H-M   'P 1'
#
loop_
_entity.id
_entity.type
_entity.pdbx_description
1 polymer ?
#
loop_
_entity_poly.entity_id
_entity_poly.type
_entity_poly.pdbx_seq_one_letter_code
_entity_poly.pdbx_strand_id
1 'polypeptide(L)'
;MIPKRFRRNLVFIFFLLLLPFQTFAITPKDCEKMIIEGVEAMDKKDYAKSLEILTKTRKIAQENKWYREEFLATNNIGANYYMRLDYGEALNNYLDAYKIAVAHLDEKSEMTVLNNIAILYSRDKKTEKAEEYFTKAYELAGKVNNNTSKGLYAINLTIVSNEKKDYKKAKQFIDEALKLTENSPYALLAKATLVETLVNLKQYDEAEKISAELLPKLNSIEHSEYKTQILYNLSTIAE
;
A
#
# COMPACT_ATOMS: atom_id res chain seq x y z
N MET A 1 50.43 17.73 51.33
CA MET A 1 49.27 18.53 51.77
C MET A 1 48.83 19.43 50.63
N ILE A 2 47.70 19.14 49.99
CA ILE A 2 47.18 19.96 48.88
C ILE A 2 46.45 21.18 49.47
N PRO A 3 46.71 22.42 49.02
CA PRO A 3 46.16 23.62 49.62
C PRO A 3 44.62 23.68 49.50
N LYS A 4 43.94 24.11 50.59
CA LYS A 4 42.47 24.18 50.73
C LYS A 4 41.75 24.98 49.63
N ARG A 5 42.45 25.83 48.88
CA ARG A 5 41.89 26.61 47.76
C ARG A 5 41.64 25.77 46.49
N PHE A 6 42.31 24.63 46.33
CA PHE A 6 42.17 23.78 45.14
C PHE A 6 40.99 22.78 45.20
N ARG A 7 40.48 22.49 46.41
CA ARG A 7 39.31 21.59 46.58
C ARG A 7 37.99 22.22 46.14
N ARG A 8 37.87 23.56 46.16
CA ARG A 8 36.60 24.24 45.84
C ARG A 8 36.31 24.29 44.34
N ASN A 9 37.35 24.23 43.49
CA ASN A 9 37.19 24.24 42.03
C ASN A 9 36.99 22.84 41.44
N LEU A 10 37.46 21.77 42.10
CA LEU A 10 37.20 20.40 41.62
C LEU A 10 35.73 19.97 41.80
N VAL A 11 35.07 20.43 42.86
CA VAL A 11 33.65 20.10 43.13
C VAL A 11 32.72 20.75 42.10
N PHE A 12 33.08 21.92 41.56
CA PHE A 12 32.31 22.59 40.51
C PHE A 12 32.50 21.97 39.11
N ILE A 13 33.65 21.37 38.82
CA ILE A 13 33.89 20.68 37.54
C ILE A 13 33.15 19.33 37.49
N PHE A 14 32.93 18.68 38.64
CA PHE A 14 32.21 17.40 38.70
C PHE A 14 30.69 17.53 38.54
N PHE A 15 30.11 18.70 38.83
CA PHE A 15 28.66 18.95 38.69
C PHE A 15 28.22 19.36 37.28
N LEU A 16 29.16 19.73 36.39
CA LEU A 16 28.86 20.06 34.99
C LEU A 16 28.87 18.85 34.05
N LEU A 17 29.28 17.66 34.52
CA LEU A 17 29.28 16.40 33.77
C LEU A 17 28.03 15.53 34.01
N LEU A 18 27.09 16.02 34.84
CA LEU A 18 25.82 15.36 35.17
C LEU A 18 24.60 16.15 34.68
N LEU A 19 24.75 16.98 33.64
CA LEU A 19 23.58 17.33 32.85
C LEU A 19 23.23 16.07 32.06
N PRO A 20 22.07 15.43 32.30
CA PRO A 20 21.62 14.39 31.40
C PRO A 20 21.58 15.05 30.02
N PHE A 21 22.35 14.52 29.07
CA PHE A 21 22.06 14.79 27.67
C PHE A 21 20.57 14.53 27.54
N GLN A 22 19.78 15.59 27.31
CA GLN A 22 18.39 15.42 26.93
C GLN A 22 18.44 14.78 25.56
N THR A 23 18.56 13.45 25.52
CA THR A 23 18.12 12.68 24.38
C THR A 23 16.64 12.96 24.33
N PHE A 24 16.22 13.86 23.43
CA PHE A 24 14.80 14.03 23.14
C PHE A 24 14.25 12.62 22.89
N ALA A 25 13.37 12.16 23.78
CA ALA A 25 12.78 10.85 23.64
C ALA A 25 12.05 10.83 22.30
N ILE A 26 12.35 9.86 21.45
CA ILE A 26 11.66 9.67 20.17
C ILE A 26 10.16 9.58 20.48
N THR A 27 9.33 10.21 19.65
CA THR A 27 7.87 10.20 19.78
C THR A 27 7.22 9.43 18.63
N PRO A 28 5.93 9.06 18.72
CA PRO A 28 5.21 8.49 17.58
C PRO A 28 5.28 9.35 16.33
N LYS A 29 5.25 10.69 16.50
CA LYS A 29 5.36 11.64 15.39
C LYS A 29 6.73 11.62 14.72
N ASP A 30 7.79 11.38 15.48
CA ASP A 30 9.13 11.17 14.91
C ASP A 30 9.18 9.86 14.11
N CYS A 31 8.55 8.79 14.61
CA CYS A 31 8.39 7.53 13.87
C CYS A 31 7.60 7.74 12.56
N GLU A 32 6.51 8.51 12.56
CA GLU A 32 5.78 8.85 11.34
C GLU A 32 6.68 9.56 10.32
N LYS A 33 7.47 10.54 10.77
CA LYS A 33 8.44 11.22 9.90
C LYS A 33 9.49 10.26 9.33
N MET A 34 10.00 9.34 10.15
CA MET A 34 10.94 8.32 9.69
C MET A 34 10.29 7.37 8.69
N ILE A 35 9.01 6.99 8.87
CA ILE A 35 8.27 6.17 7.90
C ILE A 35 8.17 6.90 6.57
N ILE A 36 7.84 8.19 6.58
CA ILE A 36 7.79 9.01 5.35
C ILE A 36 9.16 9.03 4.67
N GLU A 37 10.26 9.26 5.40
CA GLU A 37 11.61 9.22 4.82
C GLU A 37 11.93 7.83 4.22
N GLY A 38 11.52 6.76 4.90
CA GLY A 38 11.67 5.39 4.41
C GLY A 38 10.89 5.14 3.11
N VAL A 39 9.68 5.68 2.98
CA VAL A 39 8.88 5.60 1.75
C VAL A 39 9.52 6.44 0.64
N GLU A 40 9.97 7.66 0.92
CA GLU A 40 10.66 8.50 -0.07
C GLU A 40 11.95 7.86 -0.60
N ALA A 41 12.70 7.17 0.27
CA ALA A 41 13.87 6.40 -0.14
C ALA A 41 13.48 5.24 -1.07
N MET A 42 12.38 4.53 -0.76
CA MET A 42 11.84 3.47 -1.60
C MET A 42 11.40 3.99 -2.98
N ASP A 43 10.73 5.15 -3.03
CA ASP A 43 10.29 5.78 -4.28
C ASP A 43 11.48 6.18 -5.18
N LYS A 44 12.61 6.56 -4.55
CA LYS A 44 13.89 6.80 -5.22
C LYS A 44 14.65 5.52 -5.59
N LYS A 45 14.05 4.35 -5.34
CA LYS A 45 14.64 3.01 -5.52
C LYS A 45 15.86 2.75 -4.63
N ASP A 46 16.07 3.56 -3.58
CA ASP A 46 17.07 3.32 -2.54
C ASP A 46 16.48 2.38 -1.47
N TYR A 47 16.31 1.13 -1.89
CA TYR A 47 15.65 0.12 -1.07
C TYR A 47 16.42 -0.21 0.20
N ALA A 48 17.76 -0.15 0.16
CA ALA A 48 18.61 -0.43 1.32
C ALA A 48 18.42 0.64 2.41
N LYS A 49 18.49 1.92 2.04
CA LYS A 49 18.23 3.02 2.98
C LYS A 49 16.81 2.95 3.54
N SER A 50 15.83 2.67 2.69
CA SER A 50 14.44 2.51 3.12
C SER A 50 14.29 1.38 4.15
N LEU A 51 14.87 0.19 3.90
CA LEU A 51 14.84 -0.93 4.85
C LEU A 51 15.53 -0.58 6.16
N GLU A 52 16.66 0.12 6.13
CA GLU A 52 17.38 0.55 7.33
C GLU A 52 16.49 1.44 8.21
N ILE A 53 15.89 2.49 7.62
CA ILE A 53 15.04 3.44 8.33
C ILE A 53 13.80 2.73 8.88
N LEU A 54 13.07 2.00 8.04
CA LEU A 54 11.82 1.36 8.43
C LEU A 54 12.04 0.27 9.49
N THR A 55 13.13 -0.50 9.40
CA THR A 55 13.47 -1.52 10.42
C THR A 55 13.78 -0.89 11.77
N LYS A 56 14.53 0.22 11.76
CA LYS A 56 14.79 1.01 12.97
C LYS A 56 13.49 1.56 13.56
N THR A 57 12.61 2.12 12.74
CA THR A 57 11.32 2.65 13.20
C THR A 57 10.43 1.56 13.77
N ARG A 58 10.32 0.40 13.11
CA ARG A 58 9.58 -0.76 13.60
C ARG A 58 10.03 -1.16 15.00
N LYS A 59 11.35 -1.26 15.21
CA LYS A 59 11.92 -1.63 16.51
C LYS A 59 11.55 -0.63 17.61
N ILE A 60 11.69 0.66 17.34
CA ILE A 60 11.32 1.71 18.31
C ILE A 60 9.83 1.65 18.63
N ALA A 61 8.98 1.55 17.62
CA ALA A 61 7.53 1.49 17.80
C ALA A 61 7.12 0.25 18.61
N GLN A 62 7.72 -0.91 18.32
CA GLN A 62 7.48 -2.16 19.02
C GLN A 62 7.88 -2.07 20.51
N GLU A 63 9.06 -1.52 20.82
CA GLU A 63 9.55 -1.34 22.20
C GLU A 63 8.62 -0.42 23.02
N ASN A 64 7.95 0.52 22.37
CA ASN A 64 7.03 1.48 23.00
C ASN A 64 5.55 1.10 22.88
N LYS A 65 5.22 -0.04 22.26
CA LYS A 65 3.84 -0.50 21.98
C LYS A 65 3.03 0.51 21.16
N TRP A 66 3.67 1.17 20.20
CA TRP A 66 3.04 2.07 19.26
C TRP A 66 2.59 1.29 18.03
N TYR A 67 1.49 0.56 18.19
CA TYR A 67 1.03 -0.42 17.20
C TYR A 67 0.75 0.18 15.82
N ARG A 68 0.32 1.44 15.75
CA ARG A 68 0.06 2.10 14.48
C ARG A 68 1.35 2.32 13.70
N GLU A 69 2.39 2.83 14.35
CA GLU A 69 3.70 3.09 13.76
C GLU A 69 4.42 1.78 13.45
N GLU A 70 4.27 0.76 14.31
CA GLU A 70 4.78 -0.60 14.06
C GLU A 70 4.13 -1.22 12.82
N PHE A 71 2.81 -1.12 12.70
CA PHE A 71 2.05 -1.58 11.53
C PHE A 71 2.52 -0.86 10.26
N LEU A 72 2.59 0.48 10.28
CA LEU A 72 2.98 1.26 9.12
C LEU A 72 4.41 0.95 8.69
N ALA A 73 5.36 0.86 9.63
CA ALA A 73 6.73 0.48 9.31
C ALA A 73 6.81 -0.94 8.74
N THR A 74 6.13 -1.91 9.37
CA THR A 74 6.14 -3.31 8.93
C THR A 74 5.50 -3.48 7.55
N ASN A 75 4.36 -2.83 7.29
CA ASN A 75 3.70 -2.86 6.00
C ASN A 75 4.58 -2.23 4.89
N ASN A 76 5.29 -1.13 5.20
CA ASN A 76 6.20 -0.52 4.22
C ASN A 76 7.49 -1.33 4.00
N ILE A 77 7.97 -2.08 5.00
CA ILE A 77 9.05 -3.07 4.79
C ILE A 77 8.57 -4.14 3.79
N GLY A 78 7.34 -4.63 3.95
CA GLY A 78 6.72 -5.54 2.99
C GLY A 78 6.67 -4.96 1.57
N ALA A 79 6.26 -3.70 1.43
CA ALA A 79 6.25 -3.00 0.15
C ALA A 79 7.65 -2.86 -0.46
N ASN A 80 8.67 -2.60 0.34
CA ASN A 80 10.05 -2.50 -0.12
C ASN A 80 10.55 -3.83 -0.71
N TYR A 81 10.33 -4.95 0.00
CA TYR A 81 10.66 -6.28 -0.52
C TYR A 81 9.85 -6.62 -1.78
N TYR A 82 8.57 -6.25 -1.83
CA TYR A 82 7.72 -6.45 -3.00
C TYR A 82 8.27 -5.69 -4.23
N MET A 83 8.72 -4.45 -4.07
CA MET A 83 9.35 -3.66 -5.16
C MET A 83 10.69 -4.24 -5.62
N ARG A 84 11.34 -5.05 -4.78
CA ARG A 84 12.54 -5.83 -5.13
C ARG A 84 12.23 -7.22 -5.68
N LEU A 85 10.95 -7.55 -5.88
CA LEU A 85 10.46 -8.86 -6.32
C LEU A 85 10.75 -10.00 -5.33
N ASP A 86 11.09 -9.68 -4.08
CA ASP A 86 11.25 -10.66 -3.00
C ASP A 86 9.90 -10.91 -2.34
N TYR A 87 9.07 -11.69 -3.03
CA TYR A 87 7.70 -11.95 -2.60
C TYR A 87 7.60 -12.79 -1.31
N GLY A 88 8.65 -13.55 -0.98
CA GLY A 88 8.71 -14.32 0.27
C GLY A 88 8.79 -13.39 1.48
N GLU A 89 9.79 -12.51 1.50
CA GLU A 89 9.97 -11.53 2.58
C GLU A 89 8.83 -10.50 2.63
N ALA A 90 8.34 -10.08 1.46
CA ALA A 90 7.19 -9.18 1.40
C ALA A 90 5.95 -9.79 2.07
N LEU A 91 5.63 -11.06 1.75
CA LEU A 91 4.49 -11.76 2.33
C LEU A 91 4.64 -11.92 3.85
N ASN A 92 5.83 -12.28 4.34
CA ASN A 92 6.08 -12.42 5.78
C ASN A 92 5.78 -11.10 6.52
N ASN A 93 6.31 -9.98 6.02
CA ASN A 93 6.08 -8.67 6.63
C ASN A 93 4.61 -8.23 6.51
N TYR A 94 3.93 -8.48 5.40
CA TYR A 94 2.50 -8.19 5.30
C TYR A 94 1.66 -9.04 6.26
N LEU A 95 2.00 -10.33 6.47
CA LEU A 95 1.30 -11.17 7.44
C LEU A 95 1.53 -10.70 8.88
N ASP A 96 2.73 -10.19 9.21
CA ASP A 96 2.99 -9.59 10.52
C ASP A 96 2.24 -8.27 10.71
N ALA A 97 2.18 -7.41 9.68
CA ALA A 97 1.34 -6.22 9.70
C ALA A 97 -0.16 -6.57 9.83
N TYR A 98 -0.63 -7.66 9.20
CA TYR A 98 -2.00 -8.15 9.37
C TYR A 98 -2.30 -8.55 10.81
N LYS A 99 -1.39 -9.26 11.48
CA LYS A 99 -1.55 -9.61 12.91
C LYS A 99 -1.67 -8.36 13.78
N ILE A 100 -0.84 -7.33 13.53
CA ILE A 100 -0.92 -6.06 14.28
C ILE A 100 -2.26 -5.37 14.01
N ALA A 101 -2.69 -5.30 12.75
CA ALA A 101 -3.93 -4.64 12.37
C ALA A 101 -5.15 -5.25 13.07
N VAL A 102 -5.30 -6.59 13.00
CA VAL A 102 -6.42 -7.30 13.61
C VAL A 102 -6.40 -7.24 15.13
N ALA A 103 -5.21 -7.25 15.76
CA ALA A 103 -5.11 -7.27 17.21
C ALA A 103 -5.24 -5.89 17.87
N HIS A 104 -4.84 -4.82 17.16
CA HIS A 104 -4.59 -3.54 17.81
C HIS A 104 -5.10 -2.31 17.05
N LEU A 105 -5.54 -2.43 15.79
CA LEU A 105 -5.94 -1.30 14.95
C LEU A 105 -7.39 -1.44 14.47
N ASP A 106 -7.73 -0.69 13.43
CA ASP A 106 -9.06 -0.63 12.83
C ASP A 106 -9.17 -1.46 11.55
N GLU A 107 -10.41 -1.61 11.07
CA GLU A 107 -10.73 -2.34 9.85
C GLU A 107 -10.10 -1.70 8.61
N LYS A 108 -9.77 -0.40 8.65
CA LYS A 108 -9.08 0.27 7.55
C LYS A 108 -7.64 -0.21 7.43
N SER A 109 -6.93 -0.38 8.54
CA SER A 109 -5.61 -1.00 8.59
C SER A 109 -5.67 -2.46 8.11
N GLU A 110 -6.67 -3.22 8.53
CA GLU A 110 -6.86 -4.61 8.08
C GLU A 110 -7.09 -4.68 6.55
N MET A 111 -8.02 -3.88 6.02
CA MET A 111 -8.29 -3.80 4.58
C MET A 111 -7.05 -3.39 3.77
N THR A 112 -6.24 -2.47 4.29
CA THR A 112 -5.02 -1.99 3.63
C THR A 112 -4.02 -3.13 3.41
N VAL A 113 -3.76 -3.92 4.44
CA VAL A 113 -2.77 -5.00 4.34
C VAL A 113 -3.33 -6.23 3.62
N LEU A 114 -4.62 -6.54 3.74
CA LEU A 114 -5.28 -7.57 2.92
C LEU A 114 -5.13 -7.27 1.43
N ASN A 115 -5.31 -6.01 1.02
CA ASN A 115 -5.11 -5.57 -0.35
C ASN A 115 -3.66 -5.78 -0.82
N ASN A 116 -2.66 -5.46 0.01
CA ASN A 116 -1.26 -5.65 -0.34
C ASN A 116 -0.89 -7.13 -0.49
N ILE A 117 -1.41 -8.00 0.38
CA ILE A 117 -1.24 -9.46 0.27
C ILE A 117 -1.88 -9.97 -1.04
N ALA A 118 -3.08 -9.50 -1.36
CA ALA A 118 -3.78 -9.90 -2.58
C ALA A 118 -3.04 -9.47 -3.85
N ILE A 119 -2.55 -8.21 -3.90
CA ILE A 119 -1.72 -7.70 -5.01
C ILE A 119 -0.45 -8.51 -5.16
N LEU A 120 0.23 -8.84 -4.06
CA LEU A 120 1.42 -9.70 -4.09
C LEU A 120 1.10 -11.05 -4.71
N TYR A 121 0.01 -11.71 -4.29
CA TYR A 121 -0.37 -13.00 -4.88
C TYR A 121 -0.76 -12.90 -6.35
N SER A 122 -1.44 -11.84 -6.78
CA SER A 122 -1.74 -11.60 -8.20
C SER A 122 -0.46 -11.48 -9.02
N ARG A 123 0.54 -10.74 -8.50
CA ARG A 123 1.84 -10.57 -9.16
C ARG A 123 2.68 -11.84 -9.19
N ASP A 124 2.56 -12.66 -8.16
CA ASP A 124 3.14 -14.00 -8.08
C ASP A 124 2.31 -15.06 -8.84
N LYS A 125 1.35 -14.65 -9.68
CA LYS A 125 0.50 -15.53 -10.52
C LYS A 125 -0.31 -16.57 -9.72
N LYS A 126 -0.52 -16.34 -8.42
CA LYS A 126 -1.33 -17.18 -7.53
C LYS A 126 -2.75 -16.61 -7.45
N THR A 127 -3.44 -16.67 -8.59
CA THR A 127 -4.70 -15.98 -8.82
C THR A 127 -5.81 -16.39 -7.83
N GLU A 128 -5.87 -17.67 -7.40
CA GLU A 128 -6.83 -18.13 -6.39
C GLU A 128 -6.61 -17.48 -5.02
N LYS A 129 -5.34 -17.31 -4.62
CA LYS A 129 -5.01 -16.62 -3.36
C LYS A 129 -5.29 -15.13 -3.47
N ALA A 130 -4.98 -14.51 -4.61
CA ALA A 130 -5.31 -13.11 -4.84
C ALA A 130 -6.83 -12.88 -4.68
N GLU A 131 -7.65 -13.75 -5.30
CA GLU A 131 -9.10 -13.72 -5.15
C GLU A 131 -9.53 -13.81 -3.69
N GLU A 132 -9.00 -14.79 -2.94
CA GLU A 132 -9.34 -14.99 -1.52
C GLU A 132 -9.11 -13.72 -0.68
N TYR A 133 -7.94 -13.09 -0.81
CA TYR A 133 -7.60 -11.91 -0.01
C TYR A 133 -8.34 -10.64 -0.50
N PHE A 134 -8.56 -10.47 -1.80
CA PHE A 134 -9.41 -9.39 -2.30
C PHE A 134 -10.86 -9.54 -1.85
N THR A 135 -11.41 -10.77 -1.84
CA THR A 135 -12.76 -11.04 -1.34
C THR A 135 -12.88 -10.69 0.15
N LYS A 136 -11.90 -11.07 0.98
CA LYS A 136 -11.89 -10.67 2.40
C LYS A 136 -11.92 -9.15 2.57
N ALA A 137 -11.10 -8.42 1.81
CA ALA A 137 -11.07 -6.96 1.86
C ALA A 137 -12.39 -6.33 1.36
N TYR A 138 -12.96 -6.88 0.27
CA TYR A 138 -14.25 -6.46 -0.28
C TYR A 138 -15.41 -6.66 0.71
N GLU A 139 -15.48 -7.81 1.36
CA GLU A 139 -16.51 -8.10 2.36
C GLU A 139 -16.38 -7.20 3.59
N LEU A 140 -15.15 -6.99 4.07
CA LEU A 140 -14.88 -6.10 5.19
C LEU A 140 -15.28 -4.66 4.86
N ALA A 141 -14.94 -4.17 3.67
CA ALA A 141 -15.36 -2.85 3.19
C ALA A 141 -16.89 -2.71 3.16
N GLY A 142 -17.61 -3.77 2.76
CA GLY A 142 -19.06 -3.83 2.83
C GLY A 142 -19.60 -3.76 4.26
N LYS A 143 -19.01 -4.51 5.20
CA LYS A 143 -19.42 -4.51 6.62
C LYS A 143 -19.29 -3.15 7.28
N VAL A 144 -18.22 -2.40 6.95
CA VAL A 144 -17.98 -1.05 7.49
C VAL A 144 -18.56 0.08 6.63
N ASN A 145 -19.36 -0.25 5.61
CA ASN A 145 -19.97 0.71 4.68
C ASN A 145 -18.97 1.65 3.99
N ASN A 146 -17.74 1.19 3.73
CA ASN A 146 -16.74 1.93 2.98
C ASN A 146 -16.87 1.63 1.49
N ASN A 147 -17.79 2.34 0.83
CA ASN A 147 -18.10 2.17 -0.59
C ASN A 147 -16.89 2.42 -1.50
N THR A 148 -16.04 3.39 -1.17
CA THR A 148 -14.85 3.72 -1.97
C THR A 148 -13.88 2.53 -1.99
N SER A 149 -13.55 1.96 -0.83
CA SER A 149 -12.68 0.78 -0.75
C SER A 149 -13.35 -0.46 -1.34
N LYS A 150 -14.66 -0.65 -1.10
CA LYS A 150 -15.42 -1.76 -1.70
C LYS A 150 -15.37 -1.71 -3.22
N GLY A 151 -15.54 -0.53 -3.81
CA GLY A 151 -15.41 -0.30 -5.24
C GLY A 151 -14.02 -0.62 -5.76
N LEU A 152 -12.96 -0.17 -5.08
CA LEU A 152 -11.58 -0.53 -5.43
C LEU A 152 -11.35 -2.06 -5.41
N TYR A 153 -11.83 -2.75 -4.38
CA TYR A 153 -11.68 -4.22 -4.31
C TYR A 153 -12.51 -4.94 -5.37
N ALA A 154 -13.67 -4.40 -5.76
CA ALA A 154 -14.43 -4.91 -6.90
C ALA A 154 -13.68 -4.73 -8.24
N ILE A 155 -12.95 -3.62 -8.44
CA ILE A 155 -12.05 -3.47 -9.60
C ILE A 155 -10.99 -4.59 -9.58
N ASN A 156 -10.33 -4.81 -8.45
CA ASN A 156 -9.28 -5.85 -8.36
C ASN A 156 -9.85 -7.26 -8.59
N LEU A 157 -11.04 -7.55 -8.07
CA LEU A 157 -11.75 -8.80 -8.34
C LEU A 157 -12.19 -8.94 -9.80
N THR A 158 -12.46 -7.83 -10.49
CA THR A 158 -12.70 -7.82 -11.95
C THR A 158 -11.45 -8.28 -12.70
N ILE A 159 -10.29 -7.71 -12.38
CA ILE A 159 -9.00 -8.08 -13.00
C ILE A 159 -8.71 -9.57 -12.77
N VAL A 160 -8.83 -10.03 -11.53
CA VAL A 160 -8.65 -11.45 -11.18
C VAL A 160 -9.64 -12.36 -11.93
N SER A 161 -10.89 -11.93 -12.09
CA SER A 161 -11.90 -12.70 -12.82
C SER A 161 -11.61 -12.74 -14.33
N ASN A 162 -11.10 -11.65 -14.91
CA ASN A 162 -10.62 -11.60 -16.30
C ASN A 162 -9.45 -12.56 -16.52
N GLU A 163 -8.46 -12.58 -15.62
CA GLU A 163 -7.33 -13.52 -15.67
C GLU A 163 -7.79 -14.98 -15.64
N LYS A 164 -8.82 -15.28 -14.83
CA LYS A 164 -9.45 -16.61 -14.73
C LYS A 164 -10.39 -16.94 -15.89
N LYS A 165 -10.59 -16.00 -16.83
CA LYS A 165 -11.55 -16.09 -17.95
C LYS A 165 -13.02 -16.21 -17.51
N ASP A 166 -13.33 -15.84 -16.27
CA ASP A 166 -14.71 -15.72 -15.79
C ASP A 166 -15.23 -14.30 -16.07
N TYR A 167 -15.39 -14.01 -17.36
CA TYR A 167 -15.76 -12.67 -17.83
C TYR A 167 -17.17 -12.24 -17.39
N LYS A 168 -18.05 -13.20 -17.09
CA LYS A 168 -19.37 -12.92 -16.53
C LYS A 168 -19.25 -12.37 -15.11
N LYS A 169 -18.44 -13.01 -14.27
CA LYS A 169 -18.16 -12.52 -12.92
C LYS A 169 -17.40 -11.20 -12.95
N ALA A 170 -16.44 -11.05 -13.86
CA ALA A 170 -15.74 -9.79 -14.08
C ALA A 170 -16.72 -8.65 -14.40
N LYS A 171 -17.68 -8.89 -15.31
CA LYS A 171 -18.72 -7.90 -15.65
C LYS A 171 -19.58 -7.50 -14.46
N GLN A 172 -19.95 -8.45 -13.60
CA GLN A 172 -20.73 -8.18 -12.39
C GLN A 172 -19.98 -7.25 -11.43
N PHE A 173 -18.70 -7.55 -11.16
CA PHE A 173 -17.90 -6.72 -10.27
C PHE A 173 -17.63 -5.34 -10.84
N ILE A 174 -17.34 -5.21 -12.13
CA ILE A 174 -17.03 -3.90 -12.70
C ILE A 174 -18.26 -3.00 -12.76
N ASP A 175 -19.46 -3.56 -12.98
CA ASP A 175 -20.71 -2.81 -12.95
C ASP A 175 -21.03 -2.27 -11.54
N GLU A 176 -20.68 -3.02 -10.49
CA GLU A 176 -20.76 -2.52 -9.12
C GLU A 176 -19.68 -1.47 -8.85
N ALA A 177 -18.43 -1.74 -9.23
CA ALA A 177 -17.30 -0.84 -9.02
C ALA A 177 -17.54 0.54 -9.64
N LEU A 178 -18.07 0.61 -10.86
CA LEU A 178 -18.37 1.88 -11.53
C LEU A 178 -19.36 2.74 -10.73
N LYS A 179 -20.38 2.13 -10.13
CA LYS A 179 -21.35 2.84 -9.27
C LYS A 179 -20.71 3.32 -7.98
N LEU A 180 -19.91 2.46 -7.34
CA LEU A 180 -19.29 2.78 -6.05
C LEU A 180 -18.15 3.80 -6.15
N THR A 181 -17.49 3.86 -7.30
CA THR A 181 -16.28 4.68 -7.50
C THR A 181 -16.52 5.95 -8.30
N GLU A 182 -17.75 6.22 -8.77
CA GLU A 182 -18.09 7.35 -9.66
C GLU A 182 -17.50 8.70 -9.22
N ASN A 183 -17.54 9.00 -7.91
CA ASN A 183 -17.04 10.24 -7.32
C ASN A 183 -15.73 10.04 -6.54
N SER A 184 -14.92 9.08 -6.94
CA SER A 184 -13.65 8.74 -6.27
C SER A 184 -12.46 8.79 -7.25
N PRO A 185 -11.21 8.84 -6.73
CA PRO A 185 -10.02 8.73 -7.57
C PRO A 185 -9.96 7.44 -8.42
N TYR A 186 -10.73 6.42 -8.07
CA TYR A 186 -10.75 5.13 -8.77
C TYR A 186 -11.72 5.07 -9.95
N ALA A 187 -12.51 6.12 -10.21
CA ALA A 187 -13.48 6.15 -11.32
C ALA A 187 -12.82 5.85 -12.67
N LEU A 188 -11.63 6.43 -12.89
CA LEU A 188 -10.88 6.25 -14.13
C LEU A 188 -10.34 4.82 -14.26
N LEU A 189 -9.79 4.27 -13.18
CA LEU A 189 -9.32 2.89 -13.13
C LEU A 189 -10.48 1.90 -13.41
N ALA A 190 -11.67 2.14 -12.84
CA ALA A 190 -12.84 1.33 -13.11
C ALA A 190 -13.23 1.34 -14.59
N LYS A 191 -13.24 2.52 -15.22
CA LYS A 191 -13.55 2.64 -16.66
C LYS A 191 -12.47 1.96 -17.53
N ALA A 192 -11.19 2.09 -17.20
CA ALA A 192 -10.11 1.39 -17.92
C ALA A 192 -10.23 -0.14 -17.79
N THR A 193 -10.58 -0.64 -16.62
CA THR A 193 -10.79 -2.08 -16.36
C THR A 193 -12.06 -2.61 -17.06
N LEU A 194 -13.09 -1.77 -17.21
CA LEU A 194 -14.27 -2.09 -18.01
C LEU A 194 -13.89 -2.33 -19.48
N VAL A 195 -13.02 -1.50 -20.07
CA VAL A 195 -12.57 -1.70 -21.46
C VAL A 195 -11.97 -3.09 -21.65
N GLU A 196 -11.08 -3.52 -20.75
CA GLU A 196 -10.51 -4.87 -20.80
C GLU A 196 -11.60 -5.96 -20.73
N THR A 197 -12.54 -5.80 -19.81
CA THR A 197 -13.65 -6.75 -19.62
C THR A 197 -14.55 -6.85 -20.86
N LEU A 198 -14.84 -5.71 -21.51
CA LEU A 198 -15.64 -5.66 -22.74
C LEU A 198 -14.91 -6.32 -23.92
N VAL A 199 -13.60 -6.09 -24.06
CA VAL A 199 -12.78 -6.76 -25.09
C VAL A 199 -12.80 -8.28 -24.88
N ASN A 200 -12.62 -8.74 -23.64
CA ASN A 200 -12.70 -10.16 -23.29
C ASN A 200 -14.08 -10.77 -23.57
N LEU A 201 -15.16 -9.99 -23.42
CA LEU A 201 -16.53 -10.36 -23.77
C LEU A 201 -16.86 -10.22 -25.27
N LYS A 202 -15.90 -9.77 -26.09
CA LYS A 202 -16.08 -9.46 -27.52
C LYS A 202 -17.10 -8.36 -27.80
N GLN A 203 -17.30 -7.46 -26.86
CA GLN A 203 -18.17 -6.28 -26.98
C GLN A 203 -17.36 -5.09 -27.49
N TYR A 204 -16.83 -5.23 -28.70
CA TYR A 204 -15.82 -4.32 -29.25
C TYR A 204 -16.34 -2.89 -29.47
N ASP A 205 -17.53 -2.73 -30.03
CA ASP A 205 -18.13 -1.40 -30.27
C ASP A 205 -18.23 -0.57 -28.98
N GLU A 206 -18.59 -1.22 -27.86
CA GLU A 206 -18.71 -0.55 -26.56
C GLU A 206 -17.31 -0.24 -25.98
N ALA A 207 -16.37 -1.18 -26.12
CA ALA A 207 -14.99 -0.97 -25.69
C ALA A 207 -14.32 0.20 -26.43
N GLU A 208 -14.50 0.31 -27.74
CA GLU A 208 -13.99 1.40 -28.57
C GLU A 208 -14.60 2.73 -28.19
N LYS A 209 -15.92 2.78 -28.01
CA LYS A 209 -16.65 3.98 -27.58
C LYS A 209 -16.12 4.52 -26.26
N ILE A 210 -15.96 3.65 -25.26
CA ILE A 210 -15.44 4.05 -23.94
C ILE A 210 -13.98 4.48 -24.05
N SER A 211 -13.17 3.76 -24.81
CA SER A 211 -11.76 4.09 -25.01
C SER A 211 -11.59 5.47 -25.65
N ALA A 212 -12.41 5.82 -26.65
CA ALA A 212 -12.42 7.12 -27.29
C ALA A 212 -12.80 8.26 -26.32
N GLU A 213 -13.68 8.00 -25.34
CA GLU A 213 -14.00 8.96 -24.27
C GLU A 213 -12.84 9.15 -23.29
N LEU A 214 -12.12 8.07 -22.96
CA LEU A 214 -11.08 8.05 -21.95
C LEU A 214 -9.75 8.62 -22.44
N LEU A 215 -9.26 8.19 -23.60
CA LEU A 215 -7.90 8.50 -24.08
C LEU A 215 -7.54 10.00 -24.07
N PRO A 216 -8.42 10.94 -24.47
CA PRO A 216 -8.13 12.37 -24.40
C PRO A 216 -7.89 12.90 -22.97
N LYS A 217 -8.41 12.20 -21.95
CA LYS A 217 -8.28 12.55 -20.53
C LYS A 217 -6.98 11.99 -19.90
N LEU A 218 -6.27 11.09 -20.61
CA LEU A 218 -5.11 10.35 -20.10
C LEU A 218 -3.77 10.89 -20.60
N ASN A 219 -3.62 12.20 -20.66
CA ASN A 219 -2.41 12.83 -21.21
C ASN A 219 -1.32 13.15 -20.15
N SER A 220 -1.57 12.89 -18.87
CA SER A 220 -0.56 13.05 -17.80
C SER A 220 0.26 11.77 -17.61
N ILE A 221 1.49 11.93 -17.10
CA ILE A 221 2.38 10.82 -16.73
C ILE A 221 1.71 9.90 -15.70
N GLU A 222 0.96 10.48 -14.77
CA GLU A 222 0.20 9.77 -13.72
C GLU A 222 -0.80 8.75 -14.29
N HIS A 223 -1.34 8.99 -15.49
CA HIS A 223 -2.31 8.11 -16.13
C HIS A 223 -1.72 7.27 -17.28
N SER A 224 -0.39 7.25 -17.42
CA SER A 224 0.30 6.56 -18.51
C SER A 224 0.04 5.06 -18.53
N GLU A 225 -0.14 4.43 -17.37
CA GLU A 225 -0.47 3.01 -17.25
C GLU A 225 -1.87 2.72 -17.82
N TYR A 226 -2.88 3.52 -17.44
CA TYR A 226 -4.25 3.36 -17.97
C TYR A 226 -4.30 3.56 -19.48
N LYS A 227 -3.56 4.56 -19.99
CA LYS A 227 -3.45 4.80 -21.43
C LYS A 227 -2.83 3.62 -22.14
N THR A 228 -1.71 3.09 -21.62
CA THR A 228 -1.03 1.92 -22.17
C THR A 228 -1.96 0.71 -22.20
N GLN A 229 -2.68 0.45 -21.10
CA GLN A 229 -3.62 -0.68 -21.00
C GLN A 229 -4.76 -0.57 -22.03
N ILE A 230 -5.36 0.61 -22.16
CA ILE A 230 -6.46 0.84 -23.13
C ILE A 230 -5.95 0.64 -24.56
N LEU A 231 -4.80 1.20 -24.91
CA LEU A 231 -4.22 1.04 -26.25
C LEU A 231 -3.86 -0.42 -26.54
N TYR A 232 -3.32 -1.14 -25.57
CA TYR A 232 -3.07 -2.58 -25.69
C TYR A 232 -4.37 -3.35 -25.96
N ASN A 233 -5.42 -3.10 -25.16
CA ASN A 233 -6.71 -3.76 -25.35
C ASN A 233 -7.31 -3.47 -26.74
N LEU A 234 -7.26 -2.22 -27.21
CA LEU A 234 -7.71 -1.86 -28.55
C LEU A 234 -6.92 -2.57 -29.67
N SER A 235 -5.61 -2.75 -29.48
CA SER A 235 -4.79 -3.44 -30.48
C SER A 235 -5.23 -4.89 -30.71
N THR A 236 -5.79 -5.54 -29.69
CA THR A 236 -6.30 -6.93 -29.77
C THR A 236 -7.66 -7.06 -30.46
N ILE A 237 -8.36 -5.94 -30.71
CA ILE A 237 -9.64 -5.93 -31.46
C ILE A 237 -9.38 -5.95 -32.97
N ALA A 238 -8.24 -5.41 -33.40
CA ALA A 238 -7.91 -5.21 -34.82
C ALA A 238 -7.38 -6.48 -35.53
N GLU A 239 -7.25 -7.60 -34.82
CA GLU A 239 -6.86 -8.93 -35.35
C GLU A 239 -8.09 -9.83 -35.53
#